data_AF-A0A4V3D1R6-F1
#
_entry.id   AF-A0A4V3D1R6-F1
#
_cell.length_a   1.000
_cell.length_b   1.000
_cell.length_c   1.000
_cell.angle_alpha   90.00
_cell.angle_beta   90.00
_cell.angle_gamma   90.00
#
_symmetry.space_group_name_H-M   'P 1'
#
loop_
_entity.id
_entity.type
_entity.pdbx_description
1 polymer ?
#
loop_
_entity_poly.entity_id
_entity_poly.type
_entity_poly.pdbx_seq_one_letter_code
_entity_poly.pdbx_strand_id
1 'polypeptide(L)'
;MVDFQCVLKTKSMRTITLTSGTYAVDPILDGFDIIEKPSSNVAFVGTDMLAGKMYVQFKNGSGYIYSEVDADTLSFVPIAESIGKFISSKVVKHFPSVKQENALIVKGEEIMGDPVLIITGDIKDFPAKSEAGIIFQMSEGATMEYIEPKSGNNDPEF
;
A
#
# COMPACT_ATOMS: atom_id res chain seq x y z
N MET A 1 17.59 32.26 -3.75
CA MET A 1 16.19 31.81 -3.84
C MET A 1 16.29 30.28 -3.88
N VAL A 2 15.81 29.60 -2.84
CA VAL A 2 16.05 28.16 -2.64
C VAL A 2 14.73 27.45 -2.85
N ASP A 3 14.64 26.67 -3.93
CA ASP A 3 13.51 25.79 -4.18
C ASP A 3 13.61 24.58 -3.24
N PHE A 4 12.52 24.29 -2.52
CA PHE A 4 12.41 23.13 -1.65
C PHE A 4 11.62 22.04 -2.37
N GLN A 5 12.23 20.88 -2.59
CA GLN A 5 11.48 19.67 -2.98
C GLN A 5 11.04 18.92 -1.72
N CYS A 6 9.73 18.74 -1.57
CA CYS A 6 9.12 17.90 -0.53
C CYS A 6 9.18 16.44 -0.98
N VAL A 7 10.13 15.66 -0.45
CA VAL A 7 10.18 14.21 -0.69
C VAL A 7 9.34 13.52 0.38
N LEU A 8 8.10 13.16 0.03
CA LEU A 8 7.30 12.24 0.81
C LEU A 8 8.07 10.90 0.88
N LYS A 9 8.52 10.49 2.06
CA LYS A 9 8.95 9.10 2.29
C LYS A 9 7.71 8.22 2.23
N THR A 10 7.29 7.89 1.02
CA THR A 10 6.39 6.77 0.77
C THR A 10 7.11 5.53 1.29
N LYS A 11 6.59 4.94 2.37
CA LYS A 11 7.11 3.65 2.85
C LYS A 11 6.96 2.70 1.67
N SER A 12 8.07 2.29 1.08
CA SER A 12 8.08 1.66 -0.25
C SER A 12 7.25 0.39 -0.22
N MET A 13 6.34 0.23 -1.18
CA MET A 13 5.58 -1.02 -1.31
C MET A 13 6.57 -2.17 -1.52
N ARG A 14 6.42 -3.23 -0.74
CA ARG A 14 7.25 -4.43 -0.91
C ARG A 14 6.65 -5.29 -2.00
N THR A 15 7.47 -5.92 -2.82
CA THR A 15 6.99 -6.88 -3.82
C THR A 15 7.11 -8.30 -3.27
N ILE A 16 6.08 -9.11 -3.49
CA ILE A 16 6.08 -10.54 -3.19
C ILE A 16 5.81 -11.32 -4.47
N THR A 17 6.42 -12.49 -4.60
CA THR A 17 6.18 -13.41 -5.72
C THR A 17 5.37 -14.59 -5.21
N LEU A 18 4.14 -14.70 -5.69
CA LEU A 18 3.21 -15.80 -5.42
C LEU A 18 3.08 -16.66 -6.67
N THR A 19 2.41 -17.82 -6.55
CA THR A 19 2.21 -18.75 -7.69
C THR A 19 1.45 -18.10 -8.85
N SER A 20 0.57 -17.15 -8.56
CA SER A 20 -0.21 -16.40 -9.56
C SER A 20 0.53 -15.20 -10.17
N GLY A 21 1.70 -14.82 -9.67
CA GLY A 21 2.51 -13.72 -10.21
C GLY A 21 3.18 -12.85 -9.14
N THR A 22 3.64 -11.68 -9.57
CA THR A 22 4.25 -10.68 -8.67
C THR A 22 3.22 -9.66 -8.23
N TYR A 23 3.22 -9.35 -6.93
CA TYR A 23 2.28 -8.42 -6.30
C TYR A 23 3.04 -7.36 -5.51
N ALA A 24 2.56 -6.12 -5.53
CA ALA A 24 2.96 -5.13 -4.54
C ALA A 24 2.05 -5.21 -3.33
N VAL A 25 2.69 -5.09 -2.18
CA VAL A 25 2.10 -5.20 -0.87
C VAL A 25 2.36 -3.90 -0.15
N ASP A 26 1.28 -3.31 0.34
CA ASP A 26 1.31 -2.12 1.16
C ASP A 26 2.18 -2.36 2.40
N PRO A 27 3.01 -1.40 2.79
CA PRO A 27 3.87 -1.52 3.96
C PRO A 27 3.13 -1.63 5.31
N ILE A 28 1.81 -1.45 5.36
CA ILE A 28 0.98 -1.80 6.53
C ILE A 28 1.01 -3.32 6.78
N LEU A 29 1.19 -4.11 5.72
CA LEU A 29 1.29 -5.56 5.79
C LEU A 29 2.73 -6.06 5.95
N ASP A 30 3.62 -5.20 6.44
CA ASP A 30 4.98 -5.58 6.79
C ASP A 30 4.96 -6.52 8.02
N GLY A 31 5.69 -7.63 7.94
CA GLY A 31 5.63 -8.71 8.95
C GLY A 31 4.51 -9.75 8.74
N PHE A 32 3.56 -9.52 7.84
CA PHE A 32 2.55 -10.53 7.49
C PHE A 32 3.15 -11.58 6.53
N ASP A 33 2.93 -12.85 6.84
CA ASP A 33 3.13 -13.96 5.92
C ASP A 33 1.92 -14.08 5.01
N ILE A 34 2.10 -13.78 3.72
CA ILE A 34 1.02 -13.68 2.74
C ILE A 34 0.96 -14.96 1.93
N ILE A 35 -0.21 -15.58 1.94
CA ILE A 35 -0.51 -16.77 1.16
C ILE A 35 -1.68 -16.53 0.22
N GLU A 36 -1.63 -17.18 -0.92
CA GLU A 36 -2.74 -17.31 -1.84
C GLU A 36 -3.34 -18.70 -1.70
N LYS A 37 -4.66 -18.78 -1.54
CA LYS A 37 -5.39 -20.05 -1.53
C LYS A 37 -6.60 -19.98 -2.46
N PRO A 38 -6.93 -21.09 -3.16
CA PRO A 38 -8.09 -21.13 -4.02
C PRO A 38 -9.36 -20.89 -3.19
N SER A 39 -10.04 -19.79 -3.48
CA SER A 39 -11.33 -19.45 -2.87
C SER A 39 -12.22 -18.77 -3.90
N SER A 40 -13.53 -18.91 -3.73
CA SER A 40 -14.51 -18.21 -4.57
C SER A 40 -14.43 -16.70 -4.35
N ASN A 41 -14.28 -16.27 -3.08
CA ASN A 41 -14.41 -14.85 -2.69
C ASN A 41 -13.12 -14.22 -2.17
N VAL A 42 -12.23 -15.00 -1.56
CA VAL A 42 -10.96 -14.50 -1.00
C VAL A 42 -9.90 -14.53 -2.09
N ALA A 43 -9.13 -13.45 -2.22
CA ALA A 43 -7.99 -13.35 -3.12
C ALA A 43 -6.70 -13.70 -2.36
N PHE A 44 -6.45 -13.01 -1.24
CA PHE A 44 -5.23 -13.17 -0.46
C PHE A 44 -5.53 -13.22 1.03
N VAL A 45 -4.67 -13.90 1.77
CA VAL A 45 -4.69 -13.91 3.24
C VAL A 45 -3.28 -13.67 3.75
N GLY A 46 -3.15 -12.80 4.74
CA GLY A 46 -1.92 -12.57 5.47
C GLY A 46 -2.08 -12.96 6.93
N THR A 47 -1.07 -13.55 7.54
CA THR A 47 -1.04 -13.82 8.98
C THR A 47 0.23 -13.26 9.62
N ASP A 48 0.09 -12.65 10.79
CA ASP A 48 1.20 -12.24 11.65
C ASP A 48 1.01 -12.92 13.01
N MET A 49 1.75 -14.01 13.21
CA MET A 49 1.69 -14.79 14.45
C MET A 49 2.28 -14.05 15.65
N LEU A 50 3.20 -13.11 15.43
CA LEU A 50 3.85 -12.37 16.52
C LEU A 50 2.94 -11.25 17.03
N ALA A 51 2.27 -10.54 16.11
CA ALA A 51 1.34 -9.47 16.47
C ALA A 51 -0.09 -9.97 16.74
N GLY A 52 -0.38 -11.25 16.48
CA GLY A 52 -1.74 -11.80 16.60
C GLY A 52 -2.71 -11.14 15.62
N LYS A 53 -2.27 -10.91 14.37
CA LYS A 53 -3.08 -10.23 13.34
C LYS A 53 -3.31 -11.12 12.14
N MET A 54 -4.45 -10.92 11.50
CA MET A 54 -4.81 -11.58 10.26
C MET A 54 -5.33 -10.56 9.26
N TYR A 55 -4.81 -10.58 8.04
CA TYR A 55 -5.31 -9.77 6.93
C TYR A 55 -6.06 -10.66 5.95
N VAL A 56 -7.19 -10.19 5.44
CA VAL A 56 -7.97 -10.86 4.41
C VAL A 56 -8.32 -9.86 3.33
N GLN A 57 -7.97 -10.19 2.09
CA GLN A 57 -8.38 -9.43 0.92
C GLN A 57 -9.35 -10.24 0.07
N PHE A 58 -10.50 -9.63 -0.23
CA PHE A 58 -11.49 -10.21 -1.11
C PHE A 58 -11.23 -9.82 -2.57
N LYS A 59 -11.73 -10.61 -3.51
CA LYS A 59 -11.58 -10.35 -4.96
C LYS A 59 -12.24 -9.06 -5.44
N ASN A 60 -13.14 -8.48 -4.64
CA ASN A 60 -13.76 -7.19 -4.90
C ASN A 60 -12.86 -5.99 -4.50
N GLY A 61 -11.63 -6.25 -4.03
CA GLY A 61 -10.70 -5.22 -3.57
C GLY A 61 -10.85 -4.81 -2.10
N SER A 62 -11.93 -5.21 -1.42
CA SER A 62 -12.10 -4.91 0.00
C SER A 62 -11.15 -5.75 0.86
N GLY A 63 -10.52 -5.10 1.84
CA GLY A 63 -9.64 -5.75 2.81
C GLY A 63 -10.18 -5.66 4.24
N TYR A 64 -9.79 -6.59 5.10
CA TYR A 64 -10.06 -6.52 6.54
C TYR A 64 -8.80 -6.95 7.29
N ILE A 65 -8.43 -6.17 8.31
CA ILE A 65 -7.40 -6.55 9.27
C ILE A 65 -8.09 -6.92 10.57
N TYR A 66 -7.96 -8.17 10.96
CA TYR A 66 -8.37 -8.70 12.26
C TYR A 66 -7.21 -8.57 13.24
N SER A 67 -7.51 -8.12 14.45
CA SER A 67 -6.55 -8.02 15.55
C SER A 67 -6.90 -9.01 16.65
N GLU A 68 -5.93 -9.31 17.51
CA GLU A 68 -6.10 -10.22 18.66
C GLU A 68 -6.56 -11.63 18.25
N VAL A 69 -6.14 -12.08 17.07
CA VAL A 69 -6.40 -13.45 16.59
C VAL A 69 -5.47 -14.40 17.32
N ASP A 70 -6.03 -15.44 17.93
CA ASP A 70 -5.25 -16.42 18.66
C ASP A 70 -4.31 -17.21 17.74
N ALA A 71 -3.17 -17.63 18.30
CA ALA A 71 -2.14 -18.35 17.57
C ALA A 71 -2.64 -19.67 17.00
N ASP A 72 -3.56 -20.35 17.69
CA ASP A 72 -4.16 -21.59 17.21
C ASP A 72 -4.93 -21.33 15.91
N THR A 73 -5.83 -20.35 15.90
CA THR A 73 -6.58 -19.91 14.72
C THR A 73 -5.65 -19.51 13.58
N LEU A 74 -4.59 -18.75 13.85
CA LEU A 74 -3.61 -18.37 12.82
C LEU A 74 -2.87 -19.59 12.26
N SER A 75 -2.55 -20.59 13.08
CA SER A 75 -1.88 -21.81 12.63
C SER A 75 -2.75 -22.69 11.71
N PHE A 76 -4.08 -22.59 11.82
CA PHE A 76 -5.01 -23.32 10.96
C PHE A 76 -5.20 -22.70 9.57
N VAL A 77 -4.84 -21.42 9.40
CA VAL A 77 -4.96 -20.70 8.11
C VAL A 77 -4.26 -21.41 6.94
N PRO A 78 -2.95 -21.77 7.02
CA PRO A 78 -2.26 -22.42 5.92
C PRO A 78 -2.83 -23.80 5.57
N ILE A 79 -3.42 -24.51 6.54
CA ILE A 79 -3.94 -25.88 6.36
C ILE A 79 -5.45 -25.94 6.07
N ALA A 80 -6.18 -24.83 6.17
CA ALA A 80 -7.62 -24.79 5.95
C ALA A 80 -7.99 -25.21 4.51
N GLU A 81 -8.87 -26.20 4.35
CA GLU A 81 -9.33 -26.67 3.03
C GLU A 81 -10.03 -25.56 2.22
N SER A 82 -10.83 -24.74 2.90
CA SER A 82 -11.52 -23.59 2.32
C SER A 82 -11.32 -22.38 3.21
N ILE A 83 -10.44 -21.47 2.79
CA ILE A 83 -10.08 -20.29 3.56
C ILE A 83 -11.30 -19.39 3.81
N GLY A 84 -12.20 -19.26 2.84
CA GLY A 84 -13.43 -18.47 2.99
C GLY A 84 -14.38 -19.04 4.05
N LYS A 85 -14.54 -20.37 4.10
CA LYS A 85 -15.35 -21.06 5.12
C LYS A 85 -14.68 -20.98 6.50
N PHE A 86 -13.36 -21.07 6.55
CA PHE A 86 -12.61 -20.91 7.79
C PHE A 86 -12.82 -19.50 8.37
N ILE A 87 -12.59 -18.46 7.57
CA ILE A 87 -12.76 -17.07 7.99
C ILE A 87 -14.20 -16.82 8.46
N SER A 88 -15.21 -17.25 7.71
CA SER A 88 -16.61 -16.99 8.07
C SER A 88 -17.06 -17.70 9.33
N SER A 89 -16.47 -18.84 9.68
CA SER A 89 -16.88 -19.67 10.83
C SER A 89 -16.02 -19.48 12.08
N LYS A 90 -14.75 -19.10 11.93
CA LYS A 90 -13.79 -19.02 13.04
C LYS A 90 -13.30 -17.60 13.31
N VAL A 91 -13.33 -16.71 12.32
CA VAL A 91 -12.72 -15.37 12.43
C VAL A 91 -13.79 -14.28 12.51
N VAL A 92 -14.74 -14.32 11.58
CA VAL A 92 -15.82 -13.32 11.48
C VAL A 92 -16.68 -13.37 12.75
N LYS A 93 -16.91 -12.19 13.36
CA LYS A 93 -17.61 -11.99 14.65
C LYS A 93 -16.87 -12.48 15.90
N HIS A 94 -15.76 -13.19 15.76
CA HIS A 94 -14.96 -13.66 16.89
C HIS A 94 -13.85 -12.68 17.28
N PHE A 95 -13.30 -11.95 16.30
CA PHE A 95 -12.21 -11.00 16.52
C PHE A 95 -12.56 -9.59 16.07
N PRO A 96 -12.01 -8.55 16.73
CA PRO A 96 -12.13 -7.17 16.29
C PRO A 96 -11.51 -7.01 14.89
N SER A 97 -12.18 -6.26 14.02
CA SER A 97 -11.73 -6.05 12.65
C SER A 97 -11.84 -4.60 12.22
N VAL A 98 -10.89 -4.18 11.39
CA VAL A 98 -10.87 -2.88 10.72
C VAL A 98 -10.97 -3.12 9.23
N LYS A 99 -12.01 -2.55 8.61
CA LYS A 99 -12.20 -2.58 7.16
C LYS A 99 -11.19 -1.64 6.51
N GLN A 100 -10.54 -2.13 5.46
CA GLN A 100 -9.70 -1.35 4.56
C GLN A 100 -10.49 -1.02 3.31
N GLU A 101 -10.56 0.27 2.98
CA GLU A 101 -11.27 0.74 1.78
C GLU A 101 -10.51 0.42 0.50
N ASN A 102 -9.18 0.39 0.60
CA ASN A 102 -8.28 0.14 -0.52
C ASN A 102 -7.70 -1.28 -0.45
N ALA A 103 -7.41 -1.83 -1.63
CA ALA A 103 -6.65 -3.05 -1.79
C ALA A 103 -5.20 -2.82 -1.34
N LEU A 104 -4.77 -3.54 -0.30
CA LEU A 104 -3.38 -3.46 0.18
C LEU A 104 -2.43 -4.40 -0.57
N ILE A 105 -2.97 -5.32 -1.39
CA ILE A 105 -2.20 -6.17 -2.29
C ILE A 105 -2.73 -5.94 -3.70
N VAL A 106 -1.86 -5.47 -4.59
CA VAL A 106 -2.17 -5.17 -5.99
C VAL A 106 -1.22 -5.94 -6.89
N LYS A 107 -1.71 -6.36 -8.06
CA LYS A 107 -0.87 -7.10 -9.02
C LYS A 107 0.17 -6.14 -9.58
N GLY A 108 1.42 -6.61 -9.68
CA GLY A 108 2.57 -5.78 -10.08
C GLY A 108 2.48 -5.14 -11.46
N GLU A 109 1.57 -5.59 -12.32
CA GLU A 109 1.30 -4.97 -13.63
C GLU A 109 0.55 -3.62 -13.53
N GLU A 110 -0.07 -3.29 -12.40
CA GLU A 110 -0.82 -2.04 -12.21
C GLU A 110 0.00 -0.91 -11.56
N ILE A 111 1.26 -1.17 -11.19
CA ILE A 111 2.16 -0.19 -10.55
C ILE A 111 3.06 0.46 -11.61
N MET A 112 2.48 0.95 -12.71
CA MET A 112 3.16 1.91 -13.59
C MET A 112 2.65 3.30 -13.27
N GLY A 113 3.13 3.83 -12.15
CA GLY A 113 2.86 5.20 -11.74
C GLY A 113 3.29 5.38 -10.30
N ASP A 114 4.56 5.76 -10.09
CA ASP A 114 4.95 6.36 -8.83
C ASP A 114 3.93 7.46 -8.49
N PRO A 115 3.34 7.50 -7.27
CA PRO A 115 2.54 8.65 -6.88
C PRO A 115 3.48 9.83 -6.68
N VAL A 116 3.76 10.56 -7.75
CA VAL A 116 4.39 11.87 -7.69
C VAL A 116 3.29 12.86 -7.34
N LEU A 117 3.20 13.23 -6.05
CA LEU A 117 2.44 14.40 -5.65
C LEU A 117 3.22 15.64 -6.09
N ILE A 118 2.97 16.10 -7.32
CA ILE A 118 3.47 17.38 -7.80
C ILE A 118 2.58 18.46 -7.17
N ILE A 119 3.06 19.10 -6.11
CA ILE A 119 2.42 20.30 -5.59
C ILE A 119 2.97 21.50 -6.36
N THR A 120 2.20 22.02 -7.32
CA THR A 120 2.48 23.30 -7.97
C THR A 120 1.74 24.42 -7.23
N GLY A 121 2.48 25.27 -6.54
CA GLY A 121 1.97 26.47 -5.88
C GLY A 121 3.10 27.39 -5.44
N ASP A 122 2.84 28.69 -5.37
CA ASP A 122 3.79 29.66 -4.82
C ASP A 122 3.97 29.42 -3.31
N ILE A 123 5.22 29.41 -2.84
CA ILE A 123 5.61 29.13 -1.43
C ILE A 123 4.90 30.06 -0.42
N LYS A 124 4.37 31.20 -0.88
CA LYS A 124 3.67 32.20 -0.07
C LYS A 124 2.31 31.73 0.45
N ASP A 125 1.72 30.71 -0.17
CA ASP A 125 0.41 30.17 0.19
C ASP A 125 0.48 29.02 1.19
N PHE A 126 1.68 28.58 1.61
CA PHE A 126 1.83 27.52 2.61
C PHE A 126 1.82 28.07 4.04
N PRO A 127 0.80 27.78 4.86
CA PRO A 127 0.81 28.19 6.26
C PRO A 127 1.91 27.43 7.01
N ALA A 128 2.83 28.17 7.63
CA ALA A 128 4.00 27.66 8.35
C ALA A 128 3.69 26.77 9.58
N LYS A 129 2.42 26.44 9.84
CA LYS A 129 1.97 25.56 10.91
C LYS A 129 0.80 24.71 10.43
N SER A 130 1.13 23.62 9.73
CA SER A 130 0.26 22.46 9.65
C SER A 130 0.51 21.60 10.89
N GLU A 131 -0.53 21.28 11.66
CA GLU A 131 -0.46 20.41 12.85
C GLU A 131 -0.15 18.95 12.50
N ALA A 132 -0.06 18.59 11.21
CA ALA A 132 0.49 17.32 10.78
C ALA A 132 2.02 17.45 10.68
N GLY A 133 2.75 16.72 11.53
CA GLY A 133 4.21 16.74 11.64
C GLY A 133 4.95 16.36 10.36
N ILE A 134 5.08 17.30 9.44
CA ILE A 134 5.90 17.19 8.23
C ILE A 134 7.34 17.57 8.62
N ILE A 135 8.18 16.56 8.82
CA ILE A 135 9.61 16.75 9.13
C ILE A 135 10.40 16.75 7.81
N PHE A 136 11.01 17.89 7.51
CA PHE A 136 11.92 18.09 6.38
C PHE A 136 13.29 17.47 6.72
N GLN A 137 13.71 16.39 6.04
CA GLN A 137 15.09 15.88 6.11
C GLN A 137 15.75 15.99 4.74
N MET A 138 16.82 16.80 4.67
CA MET A 138 17.71 16.89 3.51
C MET A 138 18.69 15.73 3.55
N SER A 139 18.84 14.97 2.47
CA SER A 139 19.96 14.02 2.28
C SER A 139 20.90 14.54 1.19
N GLU A 140 22.18 14.70 1.54
CA GLU A 140 23.25 15.12 0.63
C GLU A 140 23.42 14.13 -0.52
N GLY A 141 23.45 14.62 -1.77
CA GLY A 141 23.89 13.85 -2.93
C GLY A 141 22.96 13.76 -4.15
N ALA A 142 21.79 14.41 -4.16
CA ALA A 142 20.92 14.40 -5.34
C ALA A 142 21.43 15.37 -6.43
N THR A 143 21.86 14.84 -7.57
CA THR A 143 22.16 15.63 -8.79
C THR A 143 20.90 15.83 -9.62
N MET A 144 20.56 17.09 -9.93
CA MET A 144 19.48 17.46 -10.86
C MET A 144 19.84 17.11 -12.30
N GLU A 145 19.00 16.34 -12.99
CA GLU A 145 18.92 16.37 -14.46
C GLU A 145 17.80 17.34 -14.87
N TYR A 146 18.17 18.39 -15.61
CA TYR A 146 17.26 19.38 -16.18
C TYR A 146 16.82 18.88 -17.56
N ILE A 147 15.52 18.60 -17.72
CA ILE A 147 14.93 18.27 -19.02
C ILE A 147 14.32 19.56 -19.59
N GLU A 148 14.95 20.11 -20.63
CA GLU A 148 14.43 21.28 -21.34
C GLU A 148 13.06 21.00 -21.97
N PRO A 149 12.03 21.84 -21.72
CA PRO A 149 10.77 21.73 -22.43
C PRO A 149 10.98 22.13 -23.90
N LYS A 150 10.61 21.23 -24.83
CA LYS A 150 10.61 21.54 -26.27
C LYS A 150 9.63 22.67 -26.55
N SER A 151 10.16 23.84 -26.89
CA SER A 151 9.42 25.00 -27.37
C SER A 151 8.62 24.63 -28.62
N GLY A 152 7.30 24.56 -28.49
CA GLY A 152 6.39 24.45 -29.63
C GLY A 152 6.32 25.77 -30.39
N ASN A 153 6.55 25.70 -31.70
CA ASN A 153 6.34 26.80 -32.64
C ASN A 153 4.89 27.27 -32.58
N ASN A 154 4.68 28.56 -32.30
CA ASN A 154 3.46 29.26 -32.67
C ASN A 154 3.87 30.37 -33.65
N ASP A 155 3.82 30.06 -34.95
CA ASP A 155 3.67 31.05 -36.00
C ASP A 155 2.23 31.59 -35.94
N PRO A 156 2.01 32.91 -35.89
CA PRO A 156 0.77 33.49 -36.37
C PRO A 156 1.02 34.09 -37.76
N GLU A 157 0.51 33.41 -38.78
CA GLU A 157 0.10 34.07 -40.01
C GLU A 157 -0.96 35.13 -39.67
N PHE A 158 -0.76 36.34 -40.19
CA PHE A 158 -1.68 37.37 -40.70
C PHE A 158 -1.30 38.80 -40.31
#